data_AF-A0A183NCW0-F1
#
_entry.id   AF-A0A183NCW0-F1
#
_cell.length_a   1.000
_cell.length_b   1.000
_cell.length_c   1.000
_cell.angle_alpha   90.00
_cell.angle_beta   90.00
_cell.angle_gamma   90.00
#
_symmetry.space_group_name_H-M   'P 1'
#
loop_
_entity.id
_entity.type
_entity.pdbx_description
1 polymer ?
#
loop_
_entity_poly.entity_id
_entity_poly.type
_entity_poly.pdbx_seq_one_letter_code
_entity_poly.pdbx_strand_id
1 'polypeptide(L)' 'MPLYSGHEQENAPHTQAIALMLFKQARNTLVGWESHGSRIIKSLFRTKKEGITMNVIQWYAPTNDSNDDNKD' A
#
# COMPACT_ATOMS: atom_id res chain seq x y z
N MET A 1 11.20 8.85 -0.04
CA MET A 1 11.03 7.40 0.00
C MET A 1 9.55 7.09 -0.16
N PRO A 2 9.15 6.38 -1.23
CA PRO A 2 7.80 5.85 -1.39
C PRO A 2 7.60 4.62 -0.48
N LEU A 3 6.35 4.35 -0.08
CA LEU A 3 5.99 3.09 0.58
C LEU A 3 5.44 2.13 -0.47
N TYR A 4 5.84 0.87 -0.43
CA TYR A 4 5.46 -0.12 -1.43
C TYR A 4 4.81 -1.34 -0.76
N SER A 5 3.63 -1.74 -1.24
CA SER A 5 3.07 -3.08 -0.99
C SER A 5 3.33 -3.92 -2.22
N GLY A 6 3.87 -5.13 -2.06
CA GLY A 6 4.21 -5.99 -3.19
C GLY A 6 4.74 -7.34 -2.70
N HIS A 7 4.66 -8.35 -3.57
CA HIS A 7 5.26 -9.66 -3.34
C HIS A 7 6.56 -9.76 -4.15
N GLU A 8 7.65 -10.20 -3.51
CA GLU A 8 8.98 -10.36 -4.12
C GLU A 8 9.07 -11.61 -5.02
N GLN A 9 8.09 -11.82 -5.90
CA GLN A 9 8.17 -12.95 -6.84
C GLN A 9 8.92 -12.51 -8.09
N GLU A 10 10.17 -12.96 -8.19
CA GLU A 10 11.20 -12.59 -9.17
C GLU A 10 10.77 -12.71 -10.65
N ASN A 11 9.65 -13.39 -10.96
CA ASN A 11 9.22 -13.70 -12.34
C ASN A 11 7.71 -13.53 -12.62
N ALA A 12 6.95 -12.88 -11.73
CA ALA A 12 5.52 -12.63 -11.99
C ALA A 12 5.35 -11.33 -12.82
N PRO A 13 4.47 -11.31 -13.85
CA PRO A 13 4.18 -10.09 -14.58
C PRO A 13 3.78 -8.99 -13.59
N HIS A 14 4.51 -7.87 -13.65
CA HIS A 14 4.42 -6.80 -12.66
C HIS A 14 3.02 -6.16 -12.69
N THR A 15 2.10 -6.58 -11.81
CA THR A 15 0.71 -6.08 -11.91
C THR A 15 0.03 -5.73 -10.59
N GLN A 16 0.62 -6.00 -9.41
CA GLN A 16 -0.15 -5.89 -8.15
C GLN A 16 0.45 -5.06 -7.03
N ALA A 17 1.56 -4.36 -7.24
CA ALA A 17 2.13 -3.52 -6.18
C ALA A 17 1.46 -2.15 -6.10
N ILE A 18 1.16 -1.66 -4.89
CA ILE A 18 0.74 -0.27 -4.66
C ILE A 18 1.95 0.52 -4.19
N ALA A 19 2.07 1.76 -4.67
CA ALA A 19 3.03 2.72 -4.17
C ALA A 19 2.30 3.91 -3.54
N LEU A 20 2.55 4.19 -2.26
CA LEU A 20 2.11 5.44 -1.62
C LEU A 20 3.27 6.44 -1.65
N MET A 21 3.12 7.47 -2.48
CA MET A 21 4.07 8.58 -2.54
C MET A 21 3.74 9.66 -1.53
N LEU A 22 4.62 9.83 -0.54
CA LEU A 22 4.46 10.85 0.49
C LEU A 22 5.16 12.16 0.11
N PHE A 23 4.47 13.29 0.32
CA PHE A 23 5.07 14.61 0.33
C PHE A 23 6.16 14.72 1.41
N LYS A 24 7.14 15.62 1.21
CA LYS A 24 8.29 15.78 2.12
C LYS A 24 7.86 15.96 3.58
N GLN A 25 6.85 16.78 3.84
CA GLN A 25 6.35 17.02 5.19
C GLN A 25 5.68 15.78 5.80
N ALA A 26 4.92 15.03 5.00
CA ALA A 26 4.25 13.81 5.46
C ALA A 26 5.22 12.68 5.80
N ARG A 27 6.40 12.65 5.16
CA ARG A 27 7.48 11.70 5.52
C ARG A 27 8.00 11.93 6.94
N ASN A 28 8.13 13.20 7.34
CA ASN A 28 8.62 13.55 8.67
C ASN A 28 7.60 13.24 9.78
N THR A 29 6.32 13.14 9.42
CA THR A 29 5.24 12.81 10.36
C THR A 29 4.88 11.33 10.36
N LEU A 30 5.42 10.51 9.44
CA LEU A 30 5.14 9.08 9.39
C LEU A 30 5.72 8.39 10.64
N VAL A 31 4.87 7.70 11.39
CA VAL A 31 5.23 6.91 12.59
C VAL A 31 5.58 5.48 12.20
N GLY A 32 4.87 4.94 11.22
CA GLY A 32 5.02 3.57 10.78
C GLY A 32 4.07 3.25 9.65
N TRP A 33 4.32 2.13 8.98
CA TRP A 33 3.46 1.61 7.95
C TRP A 33 3.53 0.09 7.94
N GLU A 34 2.47 -0.54 7.46
CA GLU A 34 2.36 -1.97 7.26
C GLU A 34 1.71 -2.22 5.90
N SER A 35 2.19 -3.24 5.18
CA SER A 35 1.50 -3.77 4.01
C SER A 35 0.78 -5.05 4.38
N HIS A 36 -0.42 -5.24 3.85
CA HIS A 36 -1.19 -6.48 3.98
C HIS A 36 -1.40 -7.06 2.59
N GLY A 37 -0.45 -7.89 2.16
CA GLY A 37 -0.39 -8.42 0.80
C GLY A 37 0.05 -7.37 -0.23
N SER A 38 -0.23 -7.64 -1.51
CA SER A 38 0.19 -6.77 -2.61
C SER A 38 -0.65 -5.49 -2.72
N ARG A 39 -1.90 -5.52 -2.24
CA ARG A 39 -2.92 -4.48 -2.48
C ARG A 39 -3.29 -3.60 -1.30
N ILE A 40 -2.67 -3.77 -0.13
CA ILE A 40 -2.94 -2.93 1.04
C ILE A 40 -1.67 -2.26 1.50
N ILE A 41 -1.76 -0.95 1.70
CA ILE A 41 -0.83 -0.19 2.53
C ILE A 41 -1.63 0.51 3.62
N LYS A 42 -1.23 0.32 4.87
CA LYS A 42 -1.67 1.14 5.99
C LYS A 42 -0.49 1.96 6.50
N SER A 43 -0.72 3.23 6.74
CA SER A 43 0.29 4.17 7.19
C SER A 43 -0.25 5.02 8.33
N LEU A 44 0.59 5.26 9.34
CA LEU A 44 0.24 6.01 10.53
C LEU A 44 1.09 7.29 10.57
N PHE A 45 0.44 8.43 10.78
CA PHE A 45 1.09 9.74 10.85
C PHE A 45 0.83 10.42 12.18
N ARG A 46 1.84 11.06 12.76
CA ARG A 46 1.67 12.03 13.84
C ARG A 46 0.95 13.24 13.29
N THR A 47 -0.09 13.68 13.98
CA THR A 47 -0.69 14.97 13.66
C THR A 47 0.02 16.09 14.43
N LYS A 48 -0.31 17.35 14.13
CA LYS A 48 0.20 18.50 14.89
C LYS A 48 -0.33 18.53 16.33
N LYS A 49 -1.45 17.85 16.61
CA LYS A 49 -2.01 17.75 17.95
C LYS A 49 -1.37 16.56 18.65
N GLU A 50 -0.71 16.84 19.76
CA GLU A 50 -0.04 15.82 20.57
C GLU A 50 -1.05 14.77 21.06
N GLY A 51 -0.61 13.50 21.08
CA GLY A 51 -1.45 12.35 21.42
C GLY A 51 -2.41 11.88 20.31
N ILE A 52 -2.49 12.58 19.17
CA ILE A 52 -3.35 12.17 18.04
C ILE A 52 -2.50 11.70 16.86
N THR A 53 -2.77 10.46 16.44
CA THR A 53 -2.23 9.85 15.23
C THR A 53 -3.33 9.66 14.18
N MET A 54 -3.01 9.94 12.92
CA MET A 54 -3.88 9.74 11.78
C MET A 54 -3.50 8.45 11.05
N ASN A 55 -4.46 7.54 10.86
CA ASN A 55 -4.28 6.31 10.11
C ASN A 55 -4.84 6.46 8.69
N VAL A 56 -4.06 6.06 7.68
CA VAL A 56 -4.46 6.07 6.26
C VAL A 56 -4.31 4.66 5.72
N ILE A 57 -5.42 4.08 5.26
CA ILE A 57 -5.45 2.78 4.59
C ILE A 57 -5.73 3.02 3.11
N GLN A 58 -4.83 2.54 2.26
CA GLN A 58 -5.02 2.51 0.82
C GLN A 58 -5.21 1.05 0.39
N TRP A 59 -6.29 0.81 -0.33
CA TRP A 59 -6.67 -0.49 -0.89
C TRP A 59 -6.98 -0.30 -2.37
N TYR A 60 -6.42 -1.16 -3.23
CA TYR A 60 -6.83 -1.24 -4.62
C TYR A 60 -7.80 -2.40 -4.80
N ALA A 61 -8.98 -2.11 -5.36
CA ALA A 61 -9.97 -3.14 -5.65
C ALA A 61 -9.38 -4.17 -6.65
N PRO A 62 -9.68 -5.47 -6.50
CA PRO A 62 -9.37 -6.42 -7.56
C PRO A 62 -9.93 -5.89 -8.88
N THR A 63 -9.10 -5.77 -9.91
CA THR A 63 -9.65 -5.76 -11.26
C THR A 63 -10.29 -7.12 -11.44
N ASN A 64 -11.59 -7.13 -11.78
CA ASN A 64 -12.30 -8.34 -12.15
C ASN A 64 -11.79 -8.79 -13.52
N ASP A 65 -10.51 -9.21 -13.60
CA ASP A 65 -10.08 -10.11 -14.64
C ASP A 65 -10.72 -11.44 -14.30
N SER A 66 -12.00 -11.58 -14.66
CA SER A 66 -12.61 -12.89 -14.82
C SER A 66 -11.91 -13.53 -16.02
N ASN A 67 -10.74 -14.10 -15.78
CA ASN A 67 -10.17 -15.04 -16.71
C ASN A 67 -11.00 -16.32 -16.56
N ASP A 68 -12.09 -16.40 -17.32
CA ASP A 68 -12.98 -17.56 -17.42
C ASP A 68 -12.34 -18.67 -18.27
N ASP A 69 -11.05 -18.91 -18.03
CA ASP A 69 -10.24 -19.97 -18.66
C ASP A 69 -9.60 -20.81 -17.56
N ASN A 70 -10.43 -21.34 -16.66
CA ASN A 70 -10.16 -22.66 -16.09
C ASN A 70 -10.86 -23.68 -16.99
N LYS A 71 -10.18 -24.06 -18.07
CA LYS A 71 -10.41 -25.35 -18.73
C LYS A 71 -9.30 -26.30 -18.30
N ASP A 72 -9.73 -27.30 -17.55
CA ASP A 72 -9.07 -28.57 -17.16
C ASP A 72 -7.63 -28.50 -16.59
#